data_AF-A0A971E5J7-F1
#
_entry.id   AF-A0A971E5J7-F1
#
_cell.length_a   1.000
_cell.length_b   1.000
_cell.length_c   1.000
_cell.angle_alpha   90.00
_cell.angle_beta   90.00
_cell.angle_gamma   90.00
#
_symmetry.space_group_name_H-M   'P 1'
#
loop_
_entity.id
_entity.type
_entity.pdbx_description
1 polymer ?
#
loop_
_entity_poly.entity_id
_entity_poly.type
_entity_poly.pdbx_seq_one_letter_code
_entity_poly.pdbx_strand_id
1 'polypeptide(L)'
;MLPRLYRILIRLLLLPVMPCFMWGPATHSYIAHRAFRKAQSDPGLARCPEIVDAIDHNPEVYLYSANSPDAIAANHVLYNIIVYDYAHNNIPNRPDGTPIFGYRLIAEALDRLRRASEAARHARERELAFACGWLTHQLSDWITHYKSVESETVAGEAPTFFGYANSHQVLSPCFHPDILRAKREAEHILTETLHDAHIMFSDRTGLLSPGRNKVYLTTELDDNLVSAVSATFGRHGFSKIPAGHLAKLKEDFDVVINGIESCLVVAKAIQPCFVQVVREFSEKNQRYVEESVDRVVGELFALTREEIAQRAGTEPRALDYARSVSVVKTKEESLIQRLAFRIGRVVTPDVIEALFAGPVAMFEWDIPGPWDPSIKLDLGDKIKRLLPSRLGVLGGRAESSRALVNFAEKLLSASGDIMGQARDAYCSTLRPVTDLDEDRDPFEPEDDDSILERMVSERRIRIRFTPAQRTDKERGRYLLDPNTIVIRINGYLPDDPGAPFTLVQRWDRSGEILHCEISLDPELQSGCIHLFADIRDRRGEHSQYIDKQVRLF
;
A
#
# COMPACT_ATOMS: atom_id res chain seq x y z
N MET A 1 -38.51 5.29 12.48
CA MET A 1 -37.80 5.81 11.28
C MET A 1 -36.50 6.55 11.63
N LEU A 2 -36.47 7.45 12.61
CA LEU A 2 -35.25 8.16 13.08
C LEU A 2 -34.01 7.26 13.33
N PRO A 3 -34.11 6.07 13.96
CA PRO A 3 -32.94 5.24 14.23
C PRO A 3 -32.31 4.65 12.96
N ARG A 4 -33.10 4.42 11.91
CA ARG A 4 -32.60 3.95 10.60
C ARG A 4 -31.94 5.08 9.83
N LEU A 5 -32.54 6.28 9.84
CA LEU A 5 -31.95 7.47 9.24
C LEU A 5 -30.64 7.87 9.95
N TYR A 6 -30.61 7.80 11.28
CA TYR A 6 -29.43 8.04 12.10
C TYR A 6 -28.34 7.00 11.85
N ARG A 7 -28.66 5.71 11.71
CA ARG A 7 -27.70 4.68 11.30
C ARG A 7 -27.20 4.85 9.86
N ILE A 8 -28.03 5.36 8.95
CA ILE A 8 -27.63 5.66 7.57
C ILE A 8 -26.74 6.90 7.52
N LEU A 9 -27.09 8.00 8.21
CA LEU A 9 -26.25 9.19 8.36
C LEU A 9 -24.94 8.86 9.06
N ILE A 10 -24.97 8.12 10.16
CA ILE A 10 -23.78 7.61 10.82
C ILE A 10 -22.97 6.77 9.82
N ARG A 11 -23.54 5.77 9.13
CA ARG A 11 -22.77 5.02 8.11
C ARG A 11 -22.20 5.92 7.00
N LEU A 12 -22.95 6.89 6.50
CA LEU A 12 -22.49 7.85 5.48
C LEU A 12 -21.39 8.80 6.01
N LEU A 13 -21.39 9.10 7.30
CA LEU A 13 -20.45 10.01 7.98
C LEU A 13 -19.31 9.29 8.73
N LEU A 14 -19.39 7.96 8.90
CA LEU A 14 -18.37 7.10 9.53
C LEU A 14 -17.43 6.41 8.53
N LEU A 15 -17.85 6.28 7.27
CA LEU A 15 -17.00 5.77 6.21
C LEU A 15 -15.78 6.67 5.86
N PRO A 16 -15.81 8.02 5.98
CA PRO A 16 -14.76 8.89 5.46
C PRO A 16 -13.53 9.05 6.35
N VAL A 17 -13.11 8.03 7.12
CA VAL A 17 -11.78 8.02 7.76
C VAL A 17 -11.01 6.74 7.40
N MET A 18 -11.71 5.65 7.13
CA MET A 18 -11.08 4.38 6.76
C MET A 18 -10.24 4.42 5.49
N PRO A 19 -10.64 5.17 4.44
CA PRO A 19 -9.80 5.40 3.27
C PRO A 19 -8.54 6.19 3.50
N CYS A 20 -8.41 6.93 4.62
CA CYS A 20 -7.18 7.66 4.90
C CYS A 20 -6.01 6.71 4.81
N PHE A 21 -6.16 5.49 5.33
CA PHE A 21 -5.14 4.46 5.33
C PHE A 21 -5.16 3.73 3.99
N MET A 22 -4.69 4.42 2.95
CA MET A 22 -4.37 3.88 1.63
C MET A 22 -2.99 4.36 1.15
N TRP A 23 -2.70 4.27 -0.15
CA TRP A 23 -1.55 4.94 -0.77
C TRP A 23 -1.68 6.45 -0.67
N GLY A 24 -0.54 7.13 -0.53
CA GLY A 24 -0.50 8.58 -0.40
C GLY A 24 -0.35 9.27 -1.75
N PRO A 25 -1.42 9.83 -2.35
CA PRO A 25 -1.31 10.52 -3.64
C PRO A 25 -0.43 11.78 -3.61
N ALA A 26 -0.11 12.35 -2.44
CA ALA A 26 0.71 13.56 -2.35
C ALA A 26 2.21 13.25 -2.22
N THR A 27 2.57 12.10 -1.63
CA THR A 27 3.96 11.72 -1.34
C THR A 27 4.81 11.60 -2.60
N HIS A 28 4.36 10.86 -3.62
CA HIS A 28 5.11 10.73 -4.88
C HIS A 28 5.26 12.06 -5.63
N SER A 29 4.19 12.87 -5.66
CA SER A 29 4.23 14.21 -6.24
C SER A 29 5.22 15.11 -5.48
N TYR A 30 5.23 15.06 -4.15
CA TYR A 30 6.18 15.81 -3.34
C TYR A 30 7.63 15.38 -3.57
N ILE A 31 7.90 14.07 -3.65
CA ILE A 31 9.22 13.52 -3.98
C ILE A 31 9.65 14.00 -5.38
N ALA A 32 8.75 13.97 -6.37
CA ALA A 32 9.03 14.47 -7.71
C ALA A 32 9.45 15.94 -7.67
N HIS A 33 8.65 16.80 -7.01
CA HIS A 33 8.94 18.22 -6.87
C HIS A 33 10.31 18.47 -6.19
N ARG A 34 10.59 17.75 -5.10
CA ARG A 34 11.85 17.86 -4.35
C ARG A 34 13.06 17.38 -5.17
N ALA A 35 12.93 16.28 -5.90
CA ALA A 35 13.99 15.74 -6.74
C ALA A 35 14.33 16.68 -7.90
N PHE A 36 13.31 17.25 -8.57
CA PHE A 36 13.56 18.22 -9.63
C PHE A 36 14.22 19.50 -9.11
N ARG A 37 13.78 20.05 -7.97
CA ARG A 37 14.45 21.20 -7.35
C ARG A 37 15.89 20.89 -6.96
N LYS A 38 16.17 19.69 -6.45
CA LYS A 38 17.54 19.25 -6.15
C LYS A 38 18.39 19.18 -7.42
N ALA A 39 17.88 18.60 -8.50
CA ALA A 39 18.56 18.55 -9.79
C ALA A 39 18.81 19.94 -10.40
N GLN A 40 17.86 20.88 -10.27
CA GLN A 40 18.04 22.26 -10.73
C GLN A 40 19.11 23.02 -9.92
N SER A 41 19.19 22.75 -8.61
CA SER A 41 20.16 23.44 -7.74
C SER A 41 21.62 23.00 -7.95
N ASP A 42 21.83 21.85 -8.58
CA ASP A 42 23.14 21.33 -8.93
C ASP A 42 23.14 20.84 -10.40
N PRO A 43 23.40 21.74 -11.37
CA PRO A 43 23.38 21.41 -12.79
C PRO A 43 24.36 20.30 -13.18
N GLY A 44 25.39 20.03 -12.37
CA GLY A 44 26.32 18.92 -12.58
C GLY A 44 25.66 17.55 -12.41
N LEU A 45 24.52 17.47 -11.72
CA LEU A 45 23.73 16.25 -11.54
C LEU A 45 22.82 15.94 -12.73
N ALA A 46 22.43 16.93 -13.54
CA ALA A 46 21.52 16.71 -14.66
C ALA A 46 22.28 16.38 -15.95
N ARG A 47 22.32 15.10 -16.32
CA ARG A 47 23.13 14.61 -17.45
C ARG A 47 22.36 14.45 -18.77
N CYS A 48 21.06 14.76 -18.78
CA CYS A 48 20.21 14.83 -19.97
C CYS A 48 19.40 16.14 -19.99
N PRO A 49 19.86 17.18 -20.72
CA PRO A 49 19.20 18.49 -20.74
C PRO A 49 17.75 18.45 -21.20
N GLU A 50 17.41 17.58 -22.17
CA GLU A 50 16.06 17.47 -22.70
C GLU A 50 15.04 17.07 -21.62
N ILE A 51 15.45 16.27 -20.62
CA ILE A 51 14.61 15.92 -19.46
C ILE A 51 14.35 17.15 -18.60
N VAL A 52 15.39 17.93 -18.31
CA VAL A 52 15.27 19.13 -17.47
C VAL A 52 14.37 20.16 -18.15
N ASP A 53 14.62 20.44 -19.44
CA ASP A 53 13.85 21.40 -20.22
C ASP A 53 12.37 20.99 -20.32
N ALA A 54 12.09 19.71 -20.60
CA ALA A 54 10.73 19.20 -20.68
C ALA A 54 9.96 19.35 -19.36
N ILE A 55 10.62 19.07 -18.23
CA ILE A 55 10.02 19.23 -16.90
C ILE A 55 9.85 20.72 -16.55
N ASP A 56 10.83 21.57 -16.84
CA ASP A 56 10.78 23.02 -16.57
C ASP A 56 9.63 23.69 -17.33
N HIS A 57 9.40 23.28 -18.59
CA HIS A 57 8.26 23.74 -19.39
C HIS A 57 6.91 23.12 -18.98
N ASN A 58 6.90 21.97 -18.30
CA ASN A 58 5.68 21.23 -17.94
C ASN A 58 5.71 20.74 -16.47
N PRO A 59 5.89 21.62 -15.48
CA PRO A 59 6.18 21.21 -14.10
C PRO A 59 5.00 20.47 -13.44
N GLU A 60 3.77 20.89 -13.71
CA GLU A 60 2.57 20.19 -13.21
C GLU A 60 2.38 18.82 -13.83
N VAL A 61 2.76 18.64 -15.10
CA VAL A 61 2.67 17.33 -15.77
C VAL A 61 3.64 16.38 -15.11
N TYR A 62 4.91 16.76 -14.94
CA TYR A 62 5.88 15.94 -14.23
C TYR A 62 5.41 15.60 -12.80
N LEU A 63 4.91 16.61 -12.07
CA LEU A 63 4.41 16.47 -10.70
C LEU A 63 3.30 15.43 -10.59
N TYR A 64 2.18 15.63 -11.29
CA TYR A 64 0.99 14.77 -11.17
C TYR A 64 1.11 13.45 -11.94
N SER A 65 2.11 13.31 -12.81
CA SER A 65 2.38 12.04 -13.47
C SER A 65 3.03 11.03 -12.53
N ALA A 66 3.59 11.47 -11.40
CA ALA A 66 4.06 10.60 -10.32
C ALA A 66 2.93 9.81 -9.65
N ASN A 67 1.67 10.15 -9.91
CA ASN A 67 0.49 9.40 -9.46
C ASN A 67 -0.05 8.42 -10.52
N SER A 68 0.55 8.40 -11.72
CA SER A 68 0.03 7.60 -12.85
C SER A 68 0.17 6.09 -12.66
N PRO A 69 1.29 5.57 -12.11
CA PRO A 69 1.40 4.14 -11.87
C PRO A 69 0.32 3.65 -10.90
N ASP A 70 0.04 4.39 -9.82
CA ASP A 70 -1.06 4.05 -8.89
C ASP A 70 -2.42 4.00 -9.57
N ALA A 71 -2.68 4.86 -10.57
CA ALA A 71 -3.90 4.77 -11.37
C ALA A 71 -3.99 3.46 -12.17
N ILE A 72 -2.85 2.88 -12.56
CA ILE A 72 -2.81 1.53 -13.15
C ILE A 72 -3.14 0.47 -12.09
N ALA A 73 -2.50 0.49 -10.93
CA ALA A 73 -2.76 -0.51 -9.90
C ALA A 73 -4.16 -0.37 -9.27
N ALA A 74 -4.76 0.82 -9.28
CA ALA A 74 -6.15 1.04 -8.90
C ALA A 74 -7.11 0.15 -9.70
N ASN A 75 -6.79 -0.19 -10.95
CA ASN A 75 -7.58 -1.11 -11.76
C ASN A 75 -7.62 -2.53 -11.16
N HIS A 76 -6.49 -3.01 -10.65
CA HIS A 76 -6.44 -4.25 -9.89
C HIS A 76 -7.30 -4.12 -8.65
N VAL A 77 -7.12 -3.08 -7.85
CA VAL A 77 -7.78 -3.10 -6.55
C VAL A 77 -9.28 -2.81 -6.59
N LEU A 78 -9.73 -1.98 -7.53
CA LEU A 78 -11.14 -1.62 -7.66
C LEU A 78 -11.92 -2.73 -8.37
N TYR A 79 -11.35 -3.32 -9.43
CA TYR A 79 -12.04 -4.22 -10.35
C TYR A 79 -11.48 -5.64 -10.38
N ASN A 80 -10.44 -5.95 -9.61
CA ASN A 80 -9.72 -7.23 -9.62
C ASN A 80 -9.09 -7.57 -10.99
N ILE A 81 -8.65 -6.56 -11.73
CA ILE A 81 -8.05 -6.69 -13.07
C ILE A 81 -6.55 -6.38 -13.00
N ILE A 82 -5.71 -7.43 -12.95
CA ILE A 82 -4.24 -7.33 -12.80
C ILE A 82 -3.46 -7.14 -14.09
N VAL A 83 -4.16 -7.05 -15.23
CA VAL A 83 -3.55 -7.19 -16.56
C VAL A 83 -2.51 -6.12 -16.89
N TYR A 84 -2.44 -5.05 -16.09
CA TYR A 84 -1.52 -3.92 -16.26
C TYR A 84 -0.54 -3.72 -15.11
N ASP A 85 -0.57 -4.53 -14.05
CA ASP A 85 0.26 -4.34 -12.84
C ASP A 85 1.77 -4.35 -13.16
N TYR A 86 2.16 -4.99 -14.25
CA TYR A 86 3.53 -4.95 -14.76
C TYR A 86 4.03 -3.53 -15.06
N ALA A 87 3.14 -2.58 -15.36
CA ALA A 87 3.50 -1.19 -15.64
C ALA A 87 3.70 -0.34 -14.36
N HIS A 88 3.25 -0.85 -13.20
CA HIS A 88 3.34 -0.13 -11.92
C HIS A 88 4.76 -0.13 -11.35
N ASN A 89 5.37 -1.31 -11.23
CA ASN A 89 6.62 -1.51 -10.49
C ASN A 89 7.76 -2.04 -11.36
N ASN A 90 8.91 -2.28 -10.72
CA ASN A 90 10.05 -2.94 -11.35
C ASN A 90 9.65 -4.27 -12.00
N ILE A 91 10.25 -4.55 -13.16
CA ILE A 91 10.21 -5.88 -13.78
C ILE A 91 11.65 -6.36 -13.89
N PRO A 92 12.07 -7.36 -13.12
CA PRO A 92 11.31 -8.11 -12.11
C PRO A 92 11.03 -7.29 -10.83
N ASN A 93 9.96 -7.61 -10.09
CA ASN A 93 9.55 -6.95 -8.86
C ASN A 93 10.47 -7.35 -7.68
N ARG A 94 11.70 -6.80 -7.66
CA ARG A 94 12.76 -7.07 -6.68
C ARG A 94 13.80 -5.93 -6.61
N PRO A 95 14.73 -5.90 -5.64
CA PRO A 95 15.63 -4.77 -5.43
C PRO A 95 16.62 -4.55 -6.59
N ASP A 96 17.13 -5.61 -7.20
CA ASP A 96 17.94 -5.57 -8.42
C ASP A 96 17.10 -5.34 -9.69
N GLY A 97 15.77 -5.35 -9.54
CA GLY A 97 14.82 -5.07 -10.60
C GLY A 97 14.98 -3.67 -11.16
N THR A 98 14.93 -3.56 -12.49
CA THR A 98 14.90 -2.28 -13.18
C THR A 98 13.43 -1.87 -13.42
N PRO A 99 13.04 -0.60 -13.22
CA PRO A 99 11.74 -0.09 -13.66
C PRO A 99 11.70 0.06 -15.20
N ILE A 100 11.72 -1.08 -15.90
CA ILE A 100 11.85 -1.14 -17.37
C ILE A 100 10.74 -0.35 -18.06
N PHE A 101 9.51 -0.39 -17.53
CA PHE A 101 8.38 0.34 -18.12
C PHE A 101 8.63 1.85 -18.14
N GLY A 102 9.01 2.45 -17.00
CA GLY A 102 9.35 3.88 -16.90
C GLY A 102 10.53 4.27 -17.79
N TYR A 103 11.61 3.47 -17.84
CA TYR A 103 12.71 3.76 -18.75
C TYR A 103 12.31 3.67 -20.22
N ARG A 104 11.45 2.72 -20.60
CA ARG A 104 10.93 2.64 -21.97
C ARG A 104 10.01 3.80 -22.32
N LEU A 105 9.22 4.33 -21.38
CA LEU A 105 8.46 5.57 -21.57
C LEU A 105 9.40 6.74 -21.91
N ILE A 106 10.47 6.92 -21.14
CA ILE A 106 11.42 8.02 -21.37
C ILE A 106 12.15 7.83 -22.71
N ALA A 107 12.63 6.62 -23.00
CA ALA A 107 13.34 6.33 -24.25
C ALA A 107 12.47 6.60 -25.49
N GLU A 108 11.21 6.14 -25.47
CA GLU A 108 10.25 6.40 -26.55
C GLU A 108 9.91 7.89 -26.64
N ALA A 109 9.70 8.58 -25.51
CA ALA A 109 9.41 10.01 -25.50
C ALA A 109 10.58 10.85 -26.05
N LEU A 110 11.83 10.52 -25.69
CA LEU A 110 13.03 11.17 -26.22
C LEU A 110 13.18 10.93 -27.73
N ASP A 111 12.84 9.75 -28.22
CA ASP A 111 12.87 9.47 -29.66
C ASP A 111 11.75 10.20 -30.41
N ARG A 112 10.53 10.23 -29.87
CA ARG A 112 9.40 11.01 -30.40
C ARG A 112 9.71 12.50 -30.43
N LEU A 113 10.31 13.05 -29.38
CA LEU A 113 10.73 14.45 -29.30
C LEU A 113 11.80 14.78 -30.35
N ARG A 114 12.80 13.92 -30.53
CA ARG A 114 13.85 14.09 -31.55
C ARG A 114 13.28 14.12 -32.97
N ARG A 115 12.22 13.35 -33.24
CA ARG A 115 11.54 13.27 -34.54
C ARG A 115 10.43 14.32 -34.71
N ALA A 116 10.15 15.12 -33.68
CA ALA A 116 9.04 16.06 -33.70
C ALA A 116 9.30 17.23 -34.66
N SER A 117 8.27 17.61 -35.42
CA SER A 117 8.23 18.94 -36.04
C SER A 117 8.09 20.01 -34.96
N GLU A 118 8.48 21.26 -35.28
CA GLU A 118 8.32 22.41 -34.38
C GLU A 118 6.91 22.52 -33.78
N ALA A 119 5.87 22.35 -34.61
CA ALA A 119 4.47 22.42 -34.19
C ALA A 119 4.05 21.31 -33.19
N ALA A 120 4.78 20.19 -33.15
CA ALA A 120 4.50 19.06 -32.27
C ALA A 120 5.42 19.03 -31.04
N ARG A 121 6.45 19.88 -31.01
CA ARG A 121 7.52 19.84 -29.99
C ARG A 121 6.97 19.96 -28.58
N HIS A 122 6.09 20.93 -28.33
CA HIS A 122 5.49 21.15 -27.01
C HIS A 122 4.72 19.91 -26.50
N ALA A 123 3.96 19.24 -27.38
CA ALA A 123 3.26 18.02 -27.01
C ALA A 123 4.22 16.86 -26.67
N ARG A 124 5.38 16.77 -27.33
CA ARG A 124 6.39 15.74 -27.06
C ARG A 124 7.23 16.04 -25.81
N GLU A 125 7.50 17.32 -25.52
CA GLU A 125 8.08 17.73 -24.23
C GLU A 125 7.13 17.35 -23.09
N ARG A 126 5.81 17.53 -23.28
CA ARG A 126 4.80 17.08 -22.32
C ARG A 126 4.80 15.56 -22.10
N GLU A 127 4.91 14.76 -23.17
CA GLU A 127 5.06 13.30 -23.06
C GLU A 127 6.33 12.91 -22.29
N LEU A 128 7.44 13.62 -22.50
CA LEU A 128 8.69 13.38 -21.80
C LEU A 128 8.57 13.72 -20.30
N ALA A 129 7.98 14.87 -19.96
CA ALA A 129 7.70 15.23 -18.58
C ALA A 129 6.79 14.20 -17.88
N PHE A 130 5.77 13.70 -18.58
CA PHE A 130 4.92 12.61 -18.12
C PHE A 130 5.71 11.33 -17.84
N ALA A 131 6.55 10.90 -18.79
CA ALA A 131 7.39 9.72 -18.66
C ALA A 131 8.36 9.81 -17.47
N CYS A 132 8.95 10.99 -17.26
CA CYS A 132 9.81 11.26 -16.10
C CYS A 132 9.03 11.16 -14.79
N GLY A 133 7.81 11.70 -14.72
CA GLY A 133 6.97 11.58 -13.53
C GLY A 133 6.61 10.13 -13.22
N TRP A 134 6.27 9.34 -14.25
CA TRP A 134 6.03 7.90 -14.10
C TRP A 134 7.25 7.18 -13.53
N LEU A 135 8.44 7.39 -14.10
CA LEU A 135 9.65 6.73 -13.60
C LEU A 135 9.99 7.17 -12.17
N THR A 136 9.81 8.46 -11.84
CA THR A 136 10.02 8.98 -10.48
C THR A 136 9.22 8.21 -9.44
N HIS A 137 7.95 7.90 -9.72
CA HIS A 137 7.14 7.05 -8.86
C HIS A 137 7.82 5.69 -8.63
N GLN A 138 8.14 4.96 -9.70
CA GLN A 138 8.72 3.60 -9.60
C GLN A 138 10.06 3.60 -8.84
N LEU A 139 10.86 4.65 -9.03
CA LEU A 139 12.12 4.83 -8.33
C LEU A 139 11.92 5.15 -6.84
N SER A 140 10.91 5.96 -6.49
CA SER A 140 10.56 6.25 -5.10
C SER A 140 9.97 5.04 -4.38
N ASP A 141 9.13 4.27 -5.06
CA ASP A 141 8.53 3.03 -4.56
C ASP A 141 9.57 1.98 -4.22
N TRP A 142 10.73 2.01 -4.87
CA TRP A 142 11.81 1.09 -4.51
C TRP A 142 12.21 1.22 -3.02
N ILE A 143 12.15 2.43 -2.46
CA ILE A 143 12.55 2.70 -1.07
C ILE A 143 11.55 2.11 -0.08
N THR A 144 10.24 2.21 -0.36
CA THR A 144 9.21 1.54 0.44
C THR A 144 9.27 0.03 0.25
N HIS A 145 9.47 -0.43 -0.99
CA HIS A 145 9.32 -1.84 -1.33
C HIS A 145 10.54 -2.74 -1.04
N TYR A 146 11.77 -2.23 -1.18
CA TYR A 146 12.94 -3.11 -1.23
C TYR A 146 14.08 -2.74 -0.31
N LYS A 147 14.04 -1.54 0.30
CA LYS A 147 15.11 -1.12 1.19
C LYS A 147 15.18 -2.03 2.44
N SER A 148 16.39 -2.51 2.74
CA SER A 148 16.70 -3.39 3.87
C SER A 148 16.53 -2.70 5.21
N VAL A 149 16.12 -3.46 6.24
CA VAL A 149 16.08 -2.99 7.62
C VAL A 149 17.21 -3.57 8.44
N GLU A 150 17.89 -2.73 9.20
CA GLU A 150 18.77 -3.17 10.29
C GLU A 150 17.91 -3.30 11.56
N SER A 151 17.82 -4.50 12.13
CA SER A 151 17.13 -4.75 13.40
C SER A 151 18.12 -5.19 14.48
N GLU A 152 18.08 -4.54 15.64
CA GLU A 152 18.87 -4.87 16.83
C GLU A 152 18.13 -5.84 17.76
N THR A 153 17.34 -6.78 17.23
CA THR A 153 16.49 -7.64 18.07
C THR A 153 17.24 -8.74 18.83
N VAL A 154 18.50 -9.06 18.49
CA VAL A 154 19.28 -10.11 19.17
C VAL A 154 20.74 -9.68 19.36
N ALA A 155 21.26 -9.80 20.59
CA ALA A 155 22.69 -9.60 20.84
C ALA A 155 23.51 -10.73 20.19
N GLY A 156 24.35 -10.39 19.21
CA GLY A 156 25.30 -11.32 18.58
C GLY A 156 24.94 -11.77 17.16
N GLU A 157 23.73 -11.48 16.68
CA GLU A 157 23.34 -11.65 15.28
C GLU A 157 22.56 -10.39 14.89
N ALA A 158 23.01 -9.66 13.87
CA ALA A 158 22.21 -8.62 13.27
C ALA A 158 21.39 -9.30 12.16
N PRO A 159 20.13 -9.74 12.41
CA PRO A 159 19.28 -10.15 11.31
C PRO A 159 18.98 -8.90 10.49
N THR A 160 19.78 -8.68 9.44
CA THR A 160 19.39 -7.79 8.36
C THR A 160 18.23 -8.48 7.68
N PHE A 161 17.00 -8.12 8.04
CA PHE A 161 15.85 -8.56 7.27
C PHE A 161 15.76 -7.66 6.05
N PHE A 162 15.81 -8.29 4.89
CA PHE A 162 15.58 -7.63 3.64
C PHE A 162 14.07 -7.62 3.38
N GLY A 163 13.50 -6.42 3.29
CA GLY A 163 12.06 -6.19 3.19
C GLY A 163 11.58 -5.07 4.10
N TYR A 164 11.12 -3.98 3.46
CA TYR A 164 10.15 -2.99 3.95
C TYR A 164 10.55 -2.14 5.17
N ALA A 165 11.80 -1.68 5.25
CA ALA A 165 12.28 -0.80 6.34
C ALA A 165 11.49 0.50 6.47
N ASN A 166 11.15 1.13 5.34
CA ASN A 166 10.45 2.40 5.33
C ASN A 166 8.92 2.25 5.28
N SER A 167 8.38 1.06 5.03
CA SER A 167 6.95 0.82 5.24
C SER A 167 6.63 0.74 6.74
N HIS A 168 7.52 0.16 7.56
CA HIS A 168 7.28 -0.10 8.99
C HIS A 168 7.62 1.07 9.92
N GLN A 169 7.37 2.31 9.49
CA GLN A 169 7.58 3.51 10.30
C GLN A 169 6.59 3.60 11.48
N VAL A 170 5.47 2.88 11.40
CA VAL A 170 4.50 2.76 12.48
C VAL A 170 4.86 1.59 13.41
N LEU A 171 5.12 0.39 12.89
CA LEU A 171 5.46 -0.76 13.74
C LEU A 171 6.87 -0.77 14.33
N SER A 172 7.84 -0.02 13.82
CA SER A 172 9.28 -0.20 14.18
C SER A 172 9.80 -1.59 13.77
N PRO A 173 11.07 -1.71 13.35
CA PRO A 173 11.63 -3.00 12.90
C PRO A 173 11.92 -4.02 14.00
N CYS A 174 11.42 -3.81 15.22
CA CYS A 174 11.63 -4.71 16.35
C CYS A 174 10.72 -5.95 16.35
N PHE A 175 9.74 -6.01 15.44
CA PHE A 175 8.83 -7.14 15.30
C PHE A 175 9.47 -8.29 14.51
N HIS A 176 8.97 -9.52 14.70
CA HIS A 176 9.42 -10.66 13.89
C HIS A 176 9.19 -10.42 12.39
N PRO A 177 10.10 -10.87 11.50
CA PRO A 177 9.97 -10.73 10.05
C PRO A 177 8.61 -11.16 9.48
N ASP A 178 7.98 -12.18 10.07
CA ASP A 178 6.69 -12.72 9.58
C ASP A 178 5.54 -11.76 9.84
N ILE A 179 5.58 -11.07 10.98
CA ILE A 179 4.62 -10.02 11.30
C ILE A 179 4.82 -8.84 10.36
N LEU A 180 6.09 -8.42 10.16
CA LEU A 180 6.44 -7.33 9.26
C LEU A 180 5.94 -7.64 7.83
N ARG A 181 6.23 -8.83 7.30
CA ARG A 181 5.76 -9.28 5.98
C ARG A 181 4.23 -9.28 5.89
N ALA A 182 3.54 -9.84 6.88
CA ALA A 182 2.08 -9.89 6.91
C ALA A 182 1.42 -8.50 6.99
N LYS A 183 2.13 -7.49 7.53
CA LYS A 183 1.63 -6.12 7.69
C LYS A 183 2.18 -5.12 6.70
N ARG A 184 3.06 -5.54 5.79
CA ARG A 184 3.71 -4.71 4.78
C ARG A 184 2.77 -3.71 4.11
N GLU A 185 1.70 -4.20 3.51
CA GLU A 185 0.81 -3.37 2.70
C GLU A 185 0.12 -2.31 3.58
N ALA A 186 -0.41 -2.72 4.73
CA ALA A 186 -1.05 -1.81 5.69
C ALA A 186 -0.07 -0.76 6.25
N GLU A 187 1.19 -1.14 6.48
CA GLU A 187 2.24 -0.27 7.01
C GLU A 187 2.77 0.74 5.97
N HIS A 188 2.97 0.30 4.73
CA HIS A 188 3.28 1.16 3.59
C HIS A 188 2.21 2.23 3.44
N ILE A 189 0.96 1.78 3.35
CA ILE A 189 -0.23 2.60 3.32
C ILE A 189 -0.25 3.64 4.47
N LEU A 190 -0.10 3.19 5.72
CA LEU A 190 -0.12 4.06 6.90
C LEU A 190 0.97 5.14 6.83
N THR A 191 2.16 4.74 6.41
CA THR A 191 3.30 5.62 6.29
C THR A 191 3.02 6.74 5.29
N GLU A 192 2.64 6.39 4.07
CA GLU A 192 2.35 7.39 3.03
C GLU A 192 1.20 8.30 3.41
N THR A 193 0.14 7.75 4.00
CA THR A 193 -0.99 8.53 4.51
C THR A 193 -0.56 9.64 5.49
N LEU A 194 0.35 9.32 6.41
CA LEU A 194 0.82 10.27 7.42
C LEU A 194 1.74 11.33 6.79
N HIS A 195 2.59 10.94 5.84
CA HIS A 195 3.40 11.89 5.06
C HIS A 195 2.52 12.78 4.19
N ASP A 196 1.50 12.25 3.54
CA ASP A 196 0.50 12.98 2.77
C ASP A 196 -0.21 14.04 3.59
N ALA A 197 -0.74 13.65 4.76
CA ALA A 197 -1.36 14.58 5.68
C ALA A 197 -0.42 15.74 6.04
N HIS A 198 0.85 15.42 6.31
CA HIS A 198 1.85 16.44 6.59
C HIS A 198 2.13 17.35 5.39
N ILE A 199 2.35 16.78 4.20
CA ILE A 199 2.61 17.50 2.95
C ILE A 199 1.44 18.43 2.63
N MET A 200 0.22 17.90 2.59
CA MET A 200 -0.98 18.66 2.23
C MET A 200 -1.26 19.81 3.20
N PHE A 201 -1.08 19.60 4.50
CA PHE A 201 -1.36 20.63 5.52
C PHE A 201 -0.19 21.59 5.77
N SER A 202 1.00 21.31 5.24
CA SER A 202 2.14 22.21 5.28
C SER A 202 2.43 22.89 3.94
N ASP A 203 1.72 22.52 2.86
CA ASP A 203 1.92 23.07 1.53
C ASP A 203 1.70 24.59 1.51
N ARG A 204 2.71 25.29 1.00
CA ARG A 204 2.68 26.75 0.77
C ARG A 204 2.67 27.10 -0.71
N THR A 205 2.84 26.11 -1.58
CA THR A 205 2.91 26.29 -3.04
C THR A 205 1.52 26.33 -3.67
N GLY A 206 0.52 25.74 -3.01
CA GLY A 206 -0.85 25.60 -3.53
C GLY A 206 -0.99 24.48 -4.56
N LEU A 207 0.03 23.64 -4.72
CA LEU A 207 0.06 22.52 -5.66
C LEU A 207 -0.46 21.22 -5.03
N LEU A 208 -0.22 21.03 -3.73
CA LEU A 208 -0.49 19.78 -3.02
C LEU A 208 -1.45 19.96 -1.84
N SER A 209 -1.98 21.16 -1.62
CA SER A 209 -3.04 21.39 -0.63
C SER A 209 -4.30 20.57 -0.96
N PRO A 210 -5.17 20.25 0.03
CA PRO A 210 -6.40 19.51 -0.22
C PRO A 210 -7.20 20.07 -1.41
N GLY A 211 -7.70 19.18 -2.27
CA GLY A 211 -8.45 19.49 -3.49
C GLY A 211 -7.59 19.91 -4.69
N ARG A 212 -6.26 20.01 -4.55
CA ARG A 212 -5.35 20.43 -5.63
C ARG A 212 -4.63 19.26 -6.28
N ASN A 213 -4.35 18.21 -5.52
CA ASN A 213 -3.62 17.06 -6.02
C ASN A 213 -4.47 16.24 -7.03
N LYS A 214 -3.81 15.68 -8.04
CA LYS A 214 -4.47 15.02 -9.19
C LYS A 214 -3.58 13.92 -9.74
N VAL A 215 -4.15 13.12 -10.64
CA VAL A 215 -3.37 12.28 -11.55
C VAL A 215 -3.37 12.84 -12.97
N TYR A 216 -2.22 12.76 -13.64
CA TYR A 216 -2.09 13.09 -15.05
C TYR A 216 -1.86 11.82 -15.88
N LEU A 217 -2.77 11.51 -16.80
CA LEU A 217 -2.58 10.48 -17.83
C LEU A 217 -2.71 11.12 -19.22
N THR A 218 -1.91 10.65 -20.18
CA THR A 218 -1.89 11.14 -21.57
C THR A 218 -3.12 10.69 -22.36
N THR A 219 -4.26 11.27 -22.05
CA THR A 219 -5.59 10.91 -22.60
C THR A 219 -5.94 11.60 -23.92
N GLU A 220 -5.18 12.61 -24.31
CA GLU A 220 -5.48 13.49 -25.45
C GLU A 220 -5.13 12.91 -26.82
N LEU A 221 -4.35 11.80 -26.87
CA LEU A 221 -3.82 11.23 -28.11
C LEU A 221 -4.26 9.77 -28.31
N ASP A 222 -4.77 9.48 -29.51
CA ASP A 222 -5.10 8.11 -29.93
C ASP A 222 -3.86 7.19 -29.97
N ASP A 223 -2.69 7.75 -30.30
CA ASP A 223 -1.36 7.13 -30.19
C ASP A 223 -0.59 7.66 -28.97
N ASN A 224 -1.14 7.47 -27.77
CA ASN A 224 -0.47 7.87 -26.54
C ASN A 224 0.73 6.97 -26.20
N LEU A 225 1.67 7.58 -25.49
CA LEU A 225 2.95 6.97 -25.09
C LEU A 225 2.77 5.65 -24.32
N VAL A 226 1.81 5.58 -23.38
CA VAL A 226 1.57 4.40 -22.54
C VAL A 226 1.14 3.20 -23.40
N SER A 227 0.23 3.43 -24.35
CA SER A 227 -0.27 2.40 -25.26
C SER A 227 0.82 1.90 -26.20
N ALA A 228 1.67 2.81 -26.69
CA ALA A 228 2.81 2.47 -27.54
C ALA A 228 3.85 1.63 -26.79
N VAL A 229 4.24 2.05 -25.58
CA VAL A 229 5.25 1.34 -24.78
C VAL A 229 4.74 0.00 -24.28
N SER A 230 3.51 -0.07 -23.76
CA SER A 230 2.91 -1.33 -23.30
C SER A 230 2.81 -2.38 -24.41
N ALA A 231 2.61 -1.98 -25.67
CA ALA A 231 2.61 -2.90 -26.80
C ALA A 231 3.95 -3.65 -26.98
N THR A 232 5.08 -3.03 -26.61
CA THR A 232 6.41 -3.65 -26.69
C THR A 232 6.58 -4.83 -25.74
N PHE A 233 5.73 -4.94 -24.72
CA PHE A 233 5.75 -6.04 -23.75
C PHE A 233 4.91 -7.25 -24.21
N GLY A 234 4.13 -7.12 -25.29
CA GLY A 234 3.25 -8.19 -25.79
C GLY A 234 3.97 -9.49 -26.13
N ARG A 235 5.20 -9.41 -26.64
CA ARG A 235 6.03 -10.60 -26.92
C ARG A 235 6.44 -11.39 -25.67
N HIS A 236 6.26 -10.82 -24.48
CA HIS A 236 6.54 -11.44 -23.18
C HIS A 236 5.27 -11.86 -22.43
N GLY A 237 4.10 -11.85 -23.10
CA GLY A 237 2.83 -12.28 -22.50
C GLY A 237 2.09 -11.19 -21.71
N PHE A 238 2.57 -9.95 -21.71
CA PHE A 238 1.87 -8.83 -21.06
C PHE A 238 0.83 -8.19 -21.98
N SER A 239 -0.27 -7.70 -21.38
CA SER A 239 -1.36 -7.05 -22.13
C SER A 239 -1.01 -5.60 -22.45
N LYS A 240 -1.22 -5.19 -23.71
CA LYS A 240 -1.18 -3.78 -24.11
C LYS A 240 -2.25 -3.00 -23.34
N ILE A 241 -1.90 -1.80 -22.86
CA ILE A 241 -2.87 -0.86 -22.27
C ILE A 241 -3.56 -0.11 -23.42
N PRO A 242 -4.89 -0.22 -23.60
CA PRO A 242 -5.59 0.50 -24.67
C PRO A 242 -5.72 1.99 -24.38
N ALA A 243 -5.56 2.82 -25.41
CA ALA A 243 -5.70 4.28 -25.31
C ALA A 243 -7.03 4.71 -24.69
N GLY A 244 -8.13 4.14 -25.18
CA GLY A 244 -9.47 4.44 -24.67
C GLY A 244 -9.70 4.06 -23.20
N HIS A 245 -8.81 3.28 -22.58
CA HIS A 245 -8.92 2.91 -21.18
C HIS A 245 -8.29 3.95 -20.23
N LEU A 246 -7.32 4.74 -20.71
CA LEU A 246 -6.59 5.70 -19.86
C LEU A 246 -7.50 6.77 -19.24
N ALA A 247 -8.50 7.24 -19.98
CA ALA A 247 -9.46 8.23 -19.46
C ALA A 247 -10.22 7.68 -18.25
N LYS A 248 -10.61 6.40 -18.29
CA LYS A 248 -11.32 5.76 -17.18
C LYS A 248 -10.40 5.54 -15.98
N LEU A 249 -9.17 5.07 -16.20
CA LEU A 249 -8.18 4.91 -15.14
C LEU A 249 -7.89 6.25 -14.44
N LYS A 250 -7.80 7.34 -15.22
CA LYS A 250 -7.64 8.69 -14.69
C LYS A 250 -8.83 9.11 -13.82
N GLU A 251 -10.04 9.02 -14.38
CA GLU A 251 -11.28 9.39 -13.68
C GLU A 251 -11.40 8.63 -12.35
N ASP A 252 -11.17 7.32 -12.38
CA ASP A 252 -11.33 6.48 -11.20
C ASP A 252 -10.31 6.83 -10.12
N PHE A 253 -9.07 7.13 -10.52
CA PHE A 253 -8.04 7.47 -9.55
C PHE A 253 -8.18 8.90 -9.02
N ASP A 254 -8.62 9.88 -9.81
CA ASP A 254 -8.98 11.21 -9.31
C ASP A 254 -10.06 11.12 -8.20
N VAL A 255 -11.03 10.20 -8.37
CA VAL A 255 -12.05 9.91 -7.35
C VAL A 255 -11.42 9.31 -6.10
N VAL A 256 -10.45 8.41 -6.23
CA VAL A 256 -9.71 7.87 -5.07
C VAL A 256 -8.97 8.98 -4.32
N ILE A 257 -8.23 9.84 -5.03
CA ILE A 257 -7.52 10.99 -4.46
C ILE A 257 -8.49 11.87 -3.66
N ASN A 258 -9.59 12.30 -4.28
CA ASN A 258 -10.62 13.10 -3.61
C ASN A 258 -11.17 12.44 -2.34
N GLY A 259 -11.36 11.11 -2.38
CA GLY A 259 -11.77 10.31 -1.24
C GLY A 259 -10.77 10.40 -0.09
N ILE A 260 -9.49 10.09 -0.36
CA ILE A 260 -8.42 10.11 0.64
C ILE A 260 -8.25 11.51 1.25
N GLU A 261 -8.18 12.54 0.41
CA GLU A 261 -8.01 13.92 0.86
C GLU A 261 -9.17 14.39 1.74
N SER A 262 -10.41 14.08 1.35
CA SER A 262 -11.60 14.36 2.15
C SER A 262 -11.49 13.71 3.53
N CYS A 263 -11.01 12.47 3.58
CA CYS A 263 -10.84 11.75 4.82
C CYS A 263 -9.77 12.38 5.72
N LEU A 264 -8.66 12.87 5.15
CA LEU A 264 -7.63 13.58 5.90
C LEU A 264 -8.14 14.92 6.47
N VAL A 265 -8.97 15.65 5.71
CA VAL A 265 -9.62 16.87 6.21
C VAL A 265 -10.59 16.54 7.36
N VAL A 266 -11.35 15.44 7.27
CA VAL A 266 -12.19 14.95 8.39
C VAL A 266 -11.32 14.65 9.61
N ALA A 267 -10.20 13.94 9.44
CA ALA A 267 -9.28 13.61 10.53
C ALA A 267 -8.76 14.88 11.23
N LYS A 268 -8.32 15.88 10.45
CA LYS A 268 -7.89 17.20 10.95
C LYS A 268 -8.99 17.92 11.71
N ALA A 269 -10.24 17.84 11.26
CA ALA A 269 -11.37 18.50 11.92
C ALA A 269 -11.74 17.83 13.25
N ILE A 270 -11.52 16.53 13.38
CA ILE A 270 -11.89 15.73 14.56
C ILE A 270 -10.82 15.76 15.63
N GLN A 271 -9.55 15.67 15.24
CA GLN A 271 -8.41 15.64 16.15
C GLN A 271 -7.68 17.00 16.12
N PRO A 272 -7.83 17.86 17.12
CA PRO A 272 -7.24 19.21 17.13
C PRO A 272 -5.72 19.23 16.99
N CYS A 273 -5.04 18.18 17.48
CA CYS A 273 -3.58 18.05 17.39
C CYS A 273 -3.11 17.28 16.14
N PHE A 274 -4.00 16.93 15.21
CA PHE A 274 -3.68 16.05 14.08
C PHE A 274 -2.50 16.55 13.25
N VAL A 275 -2.53 17.83 12.86
CA VAL A 275 -1.47 18.47 12.05
C VAL A 275 -0.11 18.42 12.76
N GLN A 276 -0.09 18.64 14.08
CA GLN A 276 1.14 18.54 14.86
C GLN A 276 1.65 17.10 14.93
N VAL A 277 0.75 16.13 15.17
CA VAL A 277 1.08 14.70 15.25
C VAL A 277 1.67 14.19 13.94
N VAL A 278 1.04 14.49 12.80
CA VAL A 278 1.55 14.04 11.48
C VAL A 278 2.85 14.74 11.10
N ARG A 279 3.04 16.00 11.51
CA ARG A 279 4.32 16.71 11.33
C ARG A 279 5.44 16.04 12.13
N GLU A 280 5.24 15.81 13.43
CA GLU A 280 6.25 15.18 14.29
C GLU A 280 6.61 13.76 13.80
N PHE A 281 5.61 13.00 13.33
CA PHE A 281 5.84 11.71 12.69
C PHE A 281 6.68 11.85 11.42
N SER A 282 6.31 12.77 10.51
CA SER A 282 6.98 12.91 9.21
C SER A 282 8.40 13.44 9.35
N GLU A 283 8.64 14.41 10.23
CA GLU A 283 9.97 14.95 10.53
C GLU A 283 10.87 13.88 11.15
N LYS A 284 10.36 13.06 12.07
CA LYS A 284 11.11 11.95 12.66
C LYS A 284 11.49 10.89 11.62
N ASN A 285 10.67 10.72 10.59
CA ASN A 285 10.86 9.72 9.54
C ASN A 285 11.24 10.34 8.18
N GLN A 286 11.81 11.56 8.18
CA GLN A 286 12.10 12.31 6.95
C GLN A 286 13.10 11.60 6.03
N ARG A 287 13.94 10.72 6.59
CA ARG A 287 14.91 9.89 5.88
C ARG A 287 14.27 9.12 4.71
N TYR A 288 13.02 8.67 4.86
CA TYR A 288 12.26 8.02 3.79
C TYR A 288 12.15 8.89 2.53
N VAL A 289 11.72 10.14 2.70
CA VAL A 289 11.52 11.08 1.59
C VAL A 289 12.88 11.49 1.01
N GLU A 290 13.87 11.75 1.85
CA GLU A 290 15.21 12.15 1.41
C GLU A 290 15.88 11.09 0.55
N GLU A 291 15.82 9.83 0.97
CA GLU A 291 16.42 8.72 0.23
C GLU A 291 15.67 8.43 -1.08
N SER A 292 14.35 8.64 -1.09
CA SER A 292 13.55 8.56 -2.32
C SER A 292 13.94 9.67 -3.30
N VAL A 293 14.12 10.90 -2.81
CA VAL A 293 14.62 12.03 -3.60
C VAL A 293 16.01 11.75 -4.16
N ASP A 294 16.92 11.24 -3.34
CA ASP A 294 18.30 10.94 -3.75
C ASP A 294 18.35 9.84 -4.80
N ARG A 295 17.51 8.80 -4.64
CA ARG A 295 17.38 7.74 -5.63
C ARG A 295 16.84 8.26 -6.95
N VAL A 296 15.81 9.12 -6.95
CA VAL A 296 15.30 9.74 -8.18
C VAL A 296 16.38 10.60 -8.83
N VAL A 297 17.13 11.40 -8.06
CA VAL A 297 18.25 12.18 -8.61
C VAL A 297 19.30 11.28 -9.25
N GLY A 298 19.72 10.21 -8.58
CA GLY A 298 20.74 9.29 -9.10
C GLY A 298 20.30 8.43 -10.29
N GLU A 299 19.02 8.03 -10.32
CA GLU A 299 18.52 7.01 -11.27
C GLU A 299 17.63 7.59 -12.38
N LEU A 300 17.31 8.89 -12.35
CA LEU A 300 16.67 9.62 -13.43
C LEU A 300 17.55 10.78 -13.92
N PHE A 301 17.90 11.72 -13.05
CA PHE A 301 18.56 12.97 -13.47
C PHE A 301 20.06 12.81 -13.78
N ALA A 302 20.76 11.97 -13.02
CA ALA A 302 22.19 11.69 -13.19
C ALA A 302 22.50 10.68 -14.31
N LEU A 303 21.48 10.25 -15.07
CA LEU A 303 21.67 9.38 -16.21
C LEU A 303 21.79 10.18 -17.51
N THR A 304 22.69 9.71 -18.38
CA THR A 304 22.78 10.11 -19.78
C THR A 304 21.68 9.46 -20.61
N ARG A 305 21.48 9.98 -21.81
CA ARG A 305 20.56 9.39 -22.79
C ARG A 305 20.93 7.93 -23.11
N GLU A 306 22.22 7.63 -23.21
CA GLU A 306 22.73 6.29 -23.50
C GLU A 306 22.44 5.31 -22.34
N GLU A 307 22.65 5.73 -21.09
CA GLU A 307 22.35 4.93 -19.90
C GLU A 307 20.84 4.67 -19.78
N ILE A 308 19.99 5.67 -20.08
CA ILE A 308 18.52 5.49 -20.13
C ILE A 308 18.13 4.48 -21.20
N ALA A 309 18.69 4.60 -22.41
CA ALA A 309 18.42 3.68 -23.50
C ALA A 309 18.87 2.25 -23.16
N GLN A 310 20.02 2.09 -22.49
CA GLN A 310 20.51 0.80 -22.02
C GLN A 310 19.53 0.15 -21.05
N ARG A 311 19.03 0.90 -20.05
CA ARG A 311 18.04 0.39 -19.07
C ARG A 311 16.70 0.06 -19.71
N ALA A 312 16.26 0.86 -20.69
CA ALA A 312 15.05 0.61 -21.46
C ALA A 312 15.15 -0.67 -22.32
N GLY A 313 16.36 -0.96 -22.81
CA GLY A 313 16.69 -2.15 -23.60
C GLY A 313 16.75 -3.46 -22.82
N THR A 314 16.68 -3.42 -21.48
CA THR A 314 16.61 -4.62 -20.65
C THR A 314 15.36 -5.43 -21.00
N GLU A 315 15.54 -6.74 -21.19
CA GLU A 315 14.44 -7.66 -21.45
C GLU A 315 13.73 -8.04 -20.14
N PRO A 316 12.38 -8.03 -20.11
CA PRO A 316 11.63 -8.66 -19.03
C PRO A 316 12.06 -10.13 -18.89
N ARG A 317 12.41 -10.55 -17.67
CA ARG A 317 12.71 -11.96 -17.40
C ARG A 317 11.46 -12.79 -17.73
N ALA A 318 11.61 -13.85 -18.53
CA ALA A 318 10.50 -14.74 -18.86
C ALA A 318 10.02 -15.44 -17.57
N LEU A 319 8.71 -15.51 -17.37
CA LEU A 319 8.12 -16.34 -16.33
C LEU A 319 8.12 -17.78 -16.85
N ASP A 320 8.99 -18.64 -16.31
CA ASP A 320 9.00 -20.07 -16.62
C ASP A 320 7.73 -20.72 -16.03
N TYR A 321 6.74 -20.99 -16.88
CA TYR A 321 5.55 -21.75 -16.50
C TYR A 321 5.52 -23.11 -17.22
N ALA A 322 6.13 -24.10 -16.58
CA ALA A 322 5.82 -25.52 -16.79
C ALA A 322 5.57 -26.14 -15.41
N ARG A 323 4.31 -26.46 -15.05
CA ARG A 323 4.00 -27.01 -13.72
C ARG A 323 2.95 -28.12 -13.76
N SER A 324 3.17 -29.15 -12.92
CA SER A 324 2.33 -30.34 -12.69
C SER A 324 1.44 -30.25 -11.43
N VAL A 325 1.42 -29.09 -10.77
CA VAL A 325 0.63 -28.81 -9.55
C VAL A 325 0.15 -27.35 -9.64
N SER A 326 -1.06 -27.05 -9.14
CA SER A 326 -1.58 -25.67 -9.12
C SER A 326 -2.37 -25.36 -7.85
N VAL A 327 -2.11 -24.24 -7.17
CA VAL A 327 -2.97 -23.70 -6.10
C VAL A 327 -4.19 -22.98 -6.65
N VAL A 328 -5.36 -23.21 -6.05
CA VAL A 328 -6.60 -22.49 -6.39
C VAL A 328 -6.52 -21.07 -5.82
N LYS A 329 -6.36 -20.07 -6.69
CA LYS A 329 -6.27 -18.66 -6.27
C LYS A 329 -7.59 -18.15 -5.68
N THR A 330 -7.57 -17.80 -4.41
CA THR A 330 -8.56 -16.91 -3.79
C THR A 330 -7.93 -15.51 -3.69
N LYS A 331 -8.58 -14.49 -4.25
CA LYS A 331 -8.15 -13.10 -4.07
C LYS A 331 -9.14 -12.38 -3.18
N GLU A 332 -8.65 -11.83 -2.07
CA GLU A 332 -9.44 -10.96 -1.22
C GLU A 332 -9.61 -9.59 -1.88
N GLU A 333 -10.83 -9.09 -1.92
CA GLU A 333 -11.12 -7.74 -2.43
C GLU A 333 -10.64 -6.68 -1.43
N SER A 334 -9.98 -5.62 -1.89
CA SER A 334 -9.60 -4.50 -1.02
C SER A 334 -10.81 -3.63 -0.68
N LEU A 335 -11.46 -3.98 0.44
CA LEU A 335 -12.65 -3.29 0.95
C LEU A 335 -12.38 -1.79 1.23
N ILE A 336 -11.14 -1.43 1.59
CA ILE A 336 -10.71 -0.07 1.94
C ILE A 336 -10.59 0.83 0.71
N GLN A 337 -10.24 0.29 -0.45
CA GLN A 337 -10.12 1.05 -1.70
C GLN A 337 -11.49 1.32 -2.34
N ARG A 338 -12.42 0.34 -2.24
CA ARG A 338 -13.82 0.50 -2.70
C ARG A 338 -14.61 1.52 -1.87
N LEU A 339 -14.59 1.39 -0.55
CA LEU A 339 -13.98 2.41 0.28
C LEU A 339 -13.93 3.88 -0.16
N ALA A 340 -12.68 4.34 -0.32
CA ALA A 340 -12.28 5.66 -0.81
C ALA A 340 -13.07 6.06 -2.05
N PHE A 341 -13.13 5.15 -3.01
CA PHE A 341 -13.78 5.38 -4.28
C PHE A 341 -15.25 5.78 -4.11
N ARG A 342 -16.00 5.11 -3.23
CA ARG A 342 -17.40 5.45 -2.93
C ARG A 342 -17.55 6.82 -2.26
N ILE A 343 -16.59 7.21 -1.42
CA ILE A 343 -16.63 8.52 -0.74
C ILE A 343 -16.29 9.65 -1.69
N GLY A 344 -15.20 9.52 -2.47
CA GLY A 344 -14.78 10.54 -3.43
C GLY A 344 -15.81 10.80 -4.53
N ARG A 345 -16.71 9.86 -4.80
CA ARG A 345 -17.86 10.07 -5.71
C ARG A 345 -18.95 10.99 -5.15
N VAL A 346 -18.99 11.16 -3.84
CA VAL A 346 -20.10 11.83 -3.13
C VAL A 346 -19.62 13.10 -2.43
N VAL A 347 -18.34 13.16 -2.07
CA VAL A 347 -17.79 14.18 -1.18
C VAL A 347 -16.43 14.65 -1.71
N THR A 348 -16.20 15.96 -1.67
CA THR A 348 -14.91 16.61 -1.95
C THR A 348 -14.33 17.25 -0.68
N PRO A 349 -13.02 17.54 -0.64
CA PRO A 349 -12.39 18.23 0.49
C PRO A 349 -13.08 19.54 0.86
N ASP A 350 -13.42 20.39 -0.11
CA ASP A 350 -14.11 21.67 0.11
C ASP A 350 -15.49 21.50 0.79
N VAL A 351 -16.23 20.45 0.42
CA VAL A 351 -17.53 20.13 1.04
C VAL A 351 -17.35 19.72 2.50
N ILE A 352 -16.29 18.98 2.82
CA ILE A 352 -15.93 18.62 4.20
C ILE A 352 -15.51 19.86 4.99
N GLU A 353 -14.68 20.74 4.43
CA GLU A 353 -14.28 21.97 5.12
C GLU A 353 -15.50 22.83 5.46
N ALA A 354 -16.43 23.01 4.53
CA ALA A 354 -17.68 23.72 4.76
C ALA A 354 -18.54 23.05 5.84
N LEU A 355 -18.60 21.72 5.89
CA LEU A 355 -19.33 20.94 6.90
C LEU A 355 -18.82 21.18 8.33
N PHE A 356 -17.52 21.45 8.50
CA PHE A 356 -16.88 21.67 9.79
C PHE A 356 -16.64 23.15 10.14
N ALA A 357 -16.96 24.08 9.24
CA ALA A 357 -16.77 25.53 9.43
C ALA A 357 -17.84 26.19 10.31
N GLY A 358 -18.98 25.54 10.54
CA GLY A 358 -20.07 26.08 11.37
C GLY A 358 -21.38 25.29 11.26
N PRO A 359 -22.48 25.79 11.84
CA PRO A 359 -23.77 25.09 11.80
C PRO A 359 -24.28 24.98 10.36
N VAL A 360 -24.60 23.75 9.95
CA VAL A 360 -25.07 23.41 8.58
C VAL A 360 -26.46 23.97 8.31
N ALA A 361 -27.26 24.16 9.36
CA ALA A 361 -28.53 24.86 9.29
C ALA A 361 -28.78 25.62 10.59
N MET A 362 -29.29 26.83 10.46
CA MET A 362 -29.74 27.68 11.55
C MET A 362 -31.22 27.94 11.34
N PHE A 363 -32.05 27.48 12.29
CA PHE A 363 -33.48 27.76 12.30
C PHE A 363 -33.74 28.80 13.37
N GLU A 364 -34.17 29.98 12.95
CA GLU A 364 -34.63 31.04 13.84
C GLU A 364 -36.16 31.06 13.83
N TRP A 365 -36.77 31.07 15.01
CA TRP A 365 -38.20 31.31 15.15
C TRP A 365 -38.48 32.50 16.05
N ASP A 366 -39.50 33.28 15.72
CA ASP A 366 -39.86 34.47 16.50
C ASP A 366 -40.88 34.07 17.58
N ILE A 367 -40.39 33.49 18.69
CA ILE A 367 -41.22 33.15 19.85
C ILE A 367 -40.89 34.14 20.98
N PRO A 368 -41.83 35.01 21.39
CA PRO A 368 -41.62 35.90 22.53
C PRO A 368 -41.44 35.09 23.82
N GLY A 369 -40.23 35.10 24.41
CA GLY A 369 -39.93 34.40 25.65
C GLY A 369 -38.44 34.40 26.00
N PRO A 370 -38.04 33.90 27.19
CA PRO A 370 -36.65 33.89 27.66
C PRO A 370 -35.77 32.80 27.02
N TRP A 371 -36.25 32.13 25.97
CA TRP A 371 -35.59 30.99 25.35
C TRP A 371 -34.87 31.44 24.09
N ASP A 372 -33.64 30.95 23.89
CA ASP A 372 -32.86 31.22 22.67
C ASP A 372 -33.67 30.77 21.42
N PRO A 373 -34.02 31.69 20.50
CA PRO A 373 -34.86 31.41 19.35
C PRO A 373 -34.16 30.62 18.24
N SER A 374 -32.90 30.21 18.44
CA SER A 374 -32.08 29.58 17.41
C SER A 374 -31.81 28.09 17.69
N ILE A 375 -32.18 27.22 16.74
CA ILE A 375 -31.67 25.84 16.68
C ILE A 375 -30.52 25.79 15.69
N LYS A 376 -29.31 25.57 16.21
CA LYS A 376 -28.10 25.32 15.41
C LYS A 376 -27.91 23.83 15.23
N LEU A 377 -28.03 23.35 13.99
CA LEU A 377 -27.68 21.98 13.63
C LEU A 377 -26.22 21.94 13.22
N ASP A 378 -25.36 21.68 14.20
CA ASP A 378 -23.95 21.41 13.97
C ASP A 378 -23.76 19.90 13.70
N LEU A 379 -23.76 19.55 12.42
CA LEU A 379 -23.52 18.17 11.99
C LEU A 379 -22.05 17.79 12.20
N GLY A 380 -21.12 18.74 12.05
CA GLY A 380 -19.70 18.57 12.30
C GLY A 380 -19.43 18.14 13.74
N ASP A 381 -19.97 18.84 14.73
CA ASP A 381 -19.81 18.50 16.15
C ASP A 381 -20.38 17.13 16.50
N LYS A 382 -21.50 16.73 15.88
CA LYS A 382 -22.05 15.38 16.05
C LYS A 382 -21.11 14.32 15.48
N ILE A 383 -20.49 14.58 14.33
CA ILE A 383 -19.49 13.68 13.73
C ILE A 383 -18.26 13.58 14.63
N LYS A 384 -17.71 14.71 15.09
CA LYS A 384 -16.55 14.75 16.00
C LYS A 384 -16.77 13.90 17.25
N ARG A 385 -17.97 13.97 17.85
CA ARG A 385 -18.29 13.21 19.07
C ARG A 385 -18.55 11.73 18.83
N LEU A 386 -19.20 11.38 17.71
CA LEU A 386 -19.68 10.01 17.48
C LEU A 386 -18.69 9.16 16.69
N LEU A 387 -17.95 9.76 15.76
CA LEU A 387 -17.10 9.04 14.82
C LEU A 387 -16.09 8.12 15.51
N PRO A 388 -15.23 8.62 16.41
CA PRO A 388 -14.17 7.80 16.96
C PRO A 388 -14.73 6.57 17.69
N SER A 389 -15.77 6.76 18.50
CA SER A 389 -16.43 5.67 19.26
C SER A 389 -17.15 4.60 18.43
N ARG A 390 -17.31 4.83 17.11
CA ARG A 390 -18.04 3.94 16.21
C ARG A 390 -17.16 3.35 15.12
N LEU A 391 -15.92 3.81 14.95
CA LEU A 391 -14.97 3.29 13.97
C LEU A 391 -14.68 1.80 14.21
N GLY A 392 -14.51 1.36 15.47
CA GLY A 392 -14.30 -0.04 15.84
C GLY A 392 -15.33 -1.04 15.25
N VAL A 393 -16.55 -0.59 14.92
CA VAL A 393 -17.59 -1.44 14.31
C VAL A 393 -17.32 -1.74 12.82
N LEU A 394 -16.45 -0.96 12.17
CA LEU A 394 -16.15 -1.05 10.73
C LEU A 394 -14.99 -1.99 10.39
N GLY A 395 -14.26 -2.51 11.39
CA GLY A 395 -13.06 -3.34 11.17
C GLY A 395 -13.33 -4.69 10.50
N GLY A 396 -14.60 -5.12 10.48
CA GLY A 396 -14.97 -6.40 9.88
C GLY A 396 -14.26 -7.57 10.54
N ARG A 397 -14.03 -8.63 9.75
CA ARG A 397 -13.32 -9.85 10.20
C ARG A 397 -11.86 -9.91 9.75
N ALA A 398 -11.49 -9.12 8.73
CA ALA A 398 -10.14 -9.07 8.20
C ALA A 398 -9.22 -8.35 9.20
N GLU A 399 -8.11 -8.99 9.56
CA GLU A 399 -7.25 -8.47 10.63
C GLU A 399 -6.59 -7.14 10.27
N SER A 400 -6.04 -7.01 9.07
CA SER A 400 -5.40 -5.76 8.63
C SER A 400 -6.38 -4.59 8.66
N SER A 401 -7.62 -4.79 8.22
CA SER A 401 -8.68 -3.78 8.32
C SER A 401 -9.00 -3.44 9.77
N ARG A 402 -9.11 -4.44 10.66
CA ARG A 402 -9.35 -4.22 12.10
C ARG A 402 -8.21 -3.46 12.77
N ALA A 403 -6.97 -3.81 12.48
CA ALA A 403 -5.79 -3.14 13.03
C ALA A 403 -5.76 -1.66 12.59
N LEU A 404 -5.96 -1.39 11.29
CA LEU A 404 -6.07 -0.04 10.75
C LEU A 404 -7.22 0.76 11.36
N VAL A 405 -8.39 0.15 11.56
CA VAL A 405 -9.51 0.78 12.28
C VAL A 405 -9.12 1.19 13.69
N ASN A 406 -8.46 0.30 14.43
CA ASN A 406 -8.09 0.56 15.82
C ASN A 406 -7.03 1.67 15.91
N PHE A 407 -6.08 1.68 14.98
CA PHE A 407 -5.13 2.78 14.82
C PHE A 407 -5.86 4.09 14.58
N ALA A 408 -6.77 4.13 13.60
CA ALA A 408 -7.57 5.30 13.25
C ALA A 408 -8.42 5.82 14.41
N GLU A 409 -9.12 4.91 15.09
CA GLU A 409 -9.94 5.22 16.25
C GLU A 409 -9.11 5.94 17.33
N LYS A 410 -7.94 5.41 17.66
CA LYS A 410 -7.06 6.03 18.67
C LYS A 410 -6.41 7.31 18.17
N LEU A 411 -5.97 7.37 16.92
CA LEU A 411 -5.44 8.59 16.32
C LEU A 411 -6.44 9.75 16.44
N LEU A 412 -7.73 9.46 16.29
CA LEU A 412 -8.79 10.47 16.36
C LEU A 412 -9.38 10.72 17.75
N SER A 413 -9.29 9.77 18.68
CA SER A 413 -9.91 9.90 20.01
C SER A 413 -8.93 10.15 21.16
N ALA A 414 -7.66 9.81 21.00
CA ALA A 414 -6.69 9.89 22.09
C ALA A 414 -6.41 11.34 22.52
N SER A 415 -6.08 11.48 23.81
CA SER A 415 -5.63 12.71 24.44
C SER A 415 -4.25 12.48 25.06
N GLY A 416 -3.24 13.28 24.69
CA GLY A 416 -1.84 13.09 25.09
C GLY A 416 -1.19 11.87 24.42
N ASP A 417 0.08 11.93 24.03
CA ASP A 417 0.79 10.87 23.27
C ASP A 417 -0.08 10.14 22.22
N ILE A 418 -0.69 10.90 21.32
CA ILE A 418 -1.69 10.40 20.37
C ILE A 418 -1.12 9.30 19.48
N MET A 419 0.09 9.52 18.95
CA MET A 419 0.75 8.54 18.07
C MET A 419 1.17 7.28 18.84
N GLY A 420 1.70 7.41 20.06
CA GLY A 420 2.00 6.25 20.91
C GLY A 420 0.76 5.40 21.16
N GLN A 421 -0.34 6.02 21.56
CA GLN A 421 -1.62 5.32 21.78
C GLN A 421 -2.19 4.68 20.50
N ALA A 422 -2.07 5.35 19.34
CA ALA A 422 -2.50 4.79 18.06
C ALA A 422 -1.69 3.55 17.69
N ARG A 423 -0.37 3.61 17.86
CA ARG A 423 0.54 2.47 17.65
C ARG A 423 0.25 1.32 18.60
N ASP A 424 0.02 1.61 19.88
CA ASP A 424 -0.33 0.59 20.88
C ASP A 424 -1.64 -0.11 20.52
N ALA A 425 -2.66 0.62 20.08
CA ALA A 425 -3.93 0.03 19.66
C ALA A 425 -3.78 -0.84 18.39
N TYR A 426 -3.00 -0.38 17.41
CA TYR A 426 -2.66 -1.18 16.24
C TYR A 426 -2.01 -2.51 16.65
N CYS A 427 -1.01 -2.46 17.55
CA CYS A 427 -0.24 -3.63 17.98
C CYS A 427 -1.02 -4.58 18.89
N SER A 428 -1.88 -4.05 19.76
CA SER A 428 -2.64 -4.84 20.74
C SER A 428 -3.57 -5.89 20.09
N THR A 429 -3.91 -5.70 18.82
CA THR A 429 -4.82 -6.57 18.06
C THR A 429 -4.14 -7.43 17.01
N LEU A 430 -2.81 -7.39 16.95
CA LEU A 430 -2.04 -8.30 16.12
C LEU A 430 -2.25 -9.74 16.58
N ARG A 431 -2.44 -10.62 15.61
CA ARG A 431 -2.54 -12.06 15.82
C ARG A 431 -1.21 -12.74 15.54
N PRO A 432 -0.99 -13.95 16.09
CA PRO A 432 0.09 -14.80 15.63
C PRO A 432 0.02 -15.00 14.12
N VAL A 433 1.16 -15.24 13.48
CA VAL A 433 1.22 -15.50 12.04
C VAL A 433 1.55 -16.97 11.83
N THR A 434 0.77 -17.64 10.98
CA THR A 434 1.13 -18.96 10.42
C THR A 434 1.66 -18.73 9.03
N ASP A 435 2.85 -19.25 8.74
CA ASP A 435 3.48 -19.10 7.43
C ASP A 435 4.19 -20.41 7.03
N LEU A 436 4.53 -20.54 5.74
CA LEU A 436 5.40 -21.62 5.27
C LEU A 436 6.82 -21.38 5.79
N ASP A 437 7.43 -22.45 6.29
CA ASP A 437 8.77 -22.45 6.89
C ASP A 437 9.82 -22.81 5.84
N GLU A 438 10.13 -21.80 5.03
CA GLU A 438 11.15 -21.84 3.98
C GLU A 438 12.07 -20.64 4.15
N ASP A 439 13.37 -20.85 3.90
CA ASP A 439 14.30 -19.76 3.67
C ASP A 439 13.93 -19.09 2.35
N ARG A 440 13.05 -18.09 2.44
CA ARG A 440 12.64 -17.31 1.29
C ARG A 440 13.79 -16.41 0.88
N ASP A 441 14.05 -16.33 -0.42
CA ASP A 441 14.70 -15.13 -0.93
C ASP A 441 13.76 -13.95 -0.59
N PRO A 442 14.18 -13.01 0.27
CA PRO A 442 13.36 -11.84 0.63
C PRO A 442 12.96 -10.99 -0.59
N PHE A 443 13.59 -11.24 -1.73
CA PHE A 443 13.48 -10.49 -2.96
C PHE A 443 12.84 -11.25 -4.10
N GLU A 444 12.71 -12.58 -4.05
CA GLU A 444 11.92 -13.29 -5.04
C GLU A 444 10.47 -13.39 -4.56
N PRO A 445 9.49 -12.98 -5.39
CA PRO A 445 8.11 -13.31 -5.16
C PRO A 445 7.90 -14.76 -5.61
N GLU A 446 8.59 -15.71 -4.97
CA GLU A 446 8.04 -17.06 -4.95
C GLU A 446 6.78 -16.94 -4.09
N ASP A 447 5.63 -16.85 -4.75
CA ASP A 447 4.37 -16.73 -4.04
C ASP A 447 4.19 -17.95 -3.13
N ASP A 448 3.52 -17.75 -1.98
CA ASP A 448 3.28 -18.84 -1.01
C ASP A 448 2.68 -20.08 -1.70
N ASP A 449 1.93 -19.85 -2.78
CA ASP A 449 1.35 -20.88 -3.61
C ASP A 449 2.42 -21.73 -4.33
N SER A 450 3.45 -21.12 -4.93
CA SER A 450 4.60 -21.79 -5.57
C SER A 450 5.47 -22.55 -4.57
N ILE A 451 5.72 -21.94 -3.40
CA ILE A 451 6.46 -22.61 -2.31
C ILE A 451 5.67 -23.83 -1.85
N LEU A 452 4.36 -23.68 -1.66
CA LEU A 452 3.49 -24.78 -1.26
C LEU A 452 3.43 -25.88 -2.34
N GLU A 453 3.35 -25.52 -3.62
CA GLU A 453 3.43 -26.46 -4.75
C GLU A 453 4.72 -27.29 -4.71
N ARG A 454 5.86 -26.64 -4.46
CA ARG A 454 7.16 -27.32 -4.32
C ARG A 454 7.15 -28.24 -3.10
N MET A 455 6.76 -27.75 -1.93
CA MET A 455 6.69 -28.53 -0.69
C MET A 455 5.78 -29.75 -0.80
N VAL A 456 4.63 -29.60 -1.47
CA VAL A 456 3.70 -30.70 -1.74
C VAL A 456 4.33 -31.71 -2.71
N SER A 457 5.01 -31.24 -3.76
CA SER A 457 5.73 -32.11 -4.71
C SER A 457 6.85 -32.89 -4.03
N GLU A 458 7.54 -32.28 -3.07
CA GLU A 458 8.56 -32.88 -2.22
C GLU A 458 7.98 -33.77 -1.10
N ARG A 459 6.64 -33.78 -0.94
CA ARG A 459 5.90 -34.49 0.12
C ARG A 459 6.27 -34.04 1.54
N ARG A 460 6.83 -32.84 1.67
CA ARG A 460 7.25 -32.24 2.94
C ARG A 460 6.79 -30.80 3.01
N ILE A 461 5.74 -30.56 3.80
CA ILE A 461 5.23 -29.21 4.03
C ILE A 461 5.80 -28.73 5.36
N ARG A 462 6.54 -27.63 5.33
CA ARG A 462 7.11 -27.01 6.51
C ARG A 462 6.29 -25.77 6.85
N ILE A 463 5.85 -25.66 8.09
CA ILE A 463 5.00 -24.58 8.61
C ILE A 463 5.66 -24.00 9.85
N ARG A 464 5.63 -22.67 9.98
CA ARG A 464 6.10 -21.95 11.16
C ARG A 464 4.98 -21.12 11.75
N PHE A 465 4.93 -21.10 13.07
CA PHE A 465 4.02 -20.26 13.84
C PHE A 465 4.83 -19.24 14.62
N THR A 466 4.50 -17.96 14.43
CA THR A 466 5.22 -16.83 15.01
C THR A 466 4.28 -16.04 15.93
N PRO A 467 4.63 -15.83 17.22
CA PRO A 467 3.78 -15.15 18.19
C PRO A 467 3.61 -13.67 17.85
N ALA A 468 2.45 -13.10 18.18
CA ALA A 468 2.26 -11.64 18.12
C ALA A 468 3.07 -10.92 19.21
N GLN A 469 3.43 -9.66 18.94
CA GLN A 469 4.20 -8.81 19.86
C GLN A 469 3.47 -7.51 20.21
N ARG A 470 3.82 -6.93 21.36
CA ARG A 470 3.44 -5.56 21.77
C ARG A 470 4.59 -4.58 21.56
N THR A 471 4.26 -3.30 21.57
CA THR A 471 5.18 -2.15 21.44
C THR A 471 6.14 -1.97 22.62
N ASP A 472 5.85 -2.53 23.80
CA ASP A 472 6.74 -2.48 24.95
C ASP A 472 7.88 -3.50 24.79
N LYS A 473 8.96 -3.02 24.15
CA LYS A 473 10.20 -3.73 23.81
C LYS A 473 10.87 -4.52 24.95
N GLU A 474 10.38 -4.44 26.18
CA GLU A 474 11.00 -5.12 27.31
C GLU A 474 10.39 -6.50 27.61
N ARG A 475 9.06 -6.74 27.61
CA ARG A 475 8.50 -8.03 28.08
C ARG A 475 7.10 -8.45 27.55
N GLY A 476 6.51 -7.79 26.56
CA GLY A 476 5.12 -8.05 26.16
C GLY A 476 4.91 -8.98 24.94
N ARG A 477 5.28 -10.26 25.01
CA ARG A 477 4.99 -11.23 23.92
C ARG A 477 3.69 -11.98 24.18
N TYR A 478 2.85 -12.12 23.16
CA TYR A 478 1.66 -12.97 23.22
C TYR A 478 2.05 -14.40 22.82
N LEU A 479 2.60 -15.13 23.79
CA LEU A 479 3.13 -16.49 23.58
C LEU A 479 2.09 -17.41 22.96
N LEU A 480 2.54 -18.30 22.07
CA LEU A 480 1.75 -19.36 21.49
C LEU A 480 1.30 -20.37 22.56
N ASP A 481 0.12 -20.96 22.38
CA ASP A 481 -0.36 -22.11 23.13
C ASP A 481 -0.26 -23.38 22.26
N PRO A 482 0.77 -24.22 22.44
CA PRO A 482 0.99 -25.39 21.59
C PRO A 482 -0.15 -26.42 21.68
N ASN A 483 -0.95 -26.40 22.76
CA ASN A 483 -2.08 -27.33 22.91
C ASN A 483 -3.25 -26.97 21.98
N THR A 484 -3.17 -25.84 21.29
CA THR A 484 -4.23 -25.33 20.40
C THR A 484 -3.89 -25.47 18.92
N ILE A 485 -2.76 -26.10 18.59
CA ILE A 485 -2.37 -26.35 17.20
C ILE A 485 -3.41 -27.20 16.51
N VAL A 486 -3.83 -26.75 15.34
CA VAL A 486 -4.68 -27.50 14.44
C VAL A 486 -4.01 -27.52 13.09
N ILE A 487 -3.47 -28.68 12.70
CA ILE A 487 -2.98 -28.95 11.35
C ILE A 487 -3.86 -30.05 10.76
N ARG A 488 -4.47 -29.78 9.61
CA ARG A 488 -5.30 -30.73 8.88
C ARG A 488 -4.88 -30.86 7.43
N ILE A 489 -4.85 -32.10 6.96
CA ILE A 489 -4.75 -32.46 5.54
C ILE A 489 -6.02 -33.19 5.16
N ASN A 490 -6.79 -32.65 4.20
CA ASN A 490 -8.07 -33.20 3.76
C ASN A 490 -9.06 -33.44 4.92
N GLY A 491 -8.99 -32.62 5.96
CA GLY A 491 -9.82 -32.71 7.17
C GLY A 491 -9.31 -33.63 8.28
N TYR A 492 -8.29 -34.46 8.02
CA TYR A 492 -7.69 -35.37 9.02
C TYR A 492 -6.73 -34.64 9.95
N LEU A 493 -6.77 -34.97 11.24
CA LEU A 493 -5.74 -34.63 12.23
C LEU A 493 -4.59 -35.64 12.18
N PRO A 494 -3.40 -35.32 12.71
CA PRO A 494 -2.23 -36.21 12.66
C PRO A 494 -2.47 -37.58 13.30
N ASP A 495 -3.28 -37.64 14.35
CA ASP A 495 -3.56 -38.85 15.13
C ASP A 495 -4.84 -39.58 14.66
N ASP A 496 -5.52 -39.10 13.62
CA ASP A 496 -6.72 -39.76 13.11
C ASP A 496 -6.36 -41.10 12.42
N PRO A 497 -7.17 -42.16 12.59
CA PRO A 497 -6.97 -43.40 11.85
C PRO A 497 -7.03 -43.16 10.34
N GLY A 498 -5.94 -43.50 9.63
CA GLY A 498 -5.84 -43.30 8.18
C GLY A 498 -5.49 -41.87 7.76
N ALA A 499 -5.00 -41.03 8.68
CA ALA A 499 -4.46 -39.72 8.35
C ALA A 499 -3.35 -39.85 7.28
N PRO A 500 -3.42 -39.09 6.18
CA PRO A 500 -2.49 -39.24 5.06
C PRO A 500 -1.16 -38.50 5.28
N PHE A 501 -0.75 -38.30 6.52
CA PHE A 501 0.44 -37.55 6.87
C PHE A 501 0.89 -37.82 8.30
N THR A 502 2.14 -37.49 8.59
CA THR A 502 2.69 -37.42 9.95
C THR A 502 3.17 -36.00 10.24
N LEU A 503 3.16 -35.61 11.52
CA LEU A 503 3.56 -34.28 11.98
C LEU A 503 4.73 -34.36 12.99
N VAL A 504 5.76 -33.56 12.76
CA VAL A 504 6.86 -33.33 13.72
C VAL A 504 6.85 -31.87 14.14
N GLN A 505 6.97 -31.61 15.45
CA GLN A 505 6.97 -30.27 16.01
C GLN A 505 8.31 -29.97 16.70
N ARG A 506 8.82 -28.75 16.52
CA ARG A 506 10.08 -28.31 17.13
C ARG A 506 10.06 -26.82 17.41
N TRP A 507 10.43 -26.44 18.63
CA TRP A 507 10.68 -25.05 18.97
C TRP A 507 12.04 -24.57 18.45
N ASP A 508 12.10 -23.31 18.07
CA ASP A 508 13.36 -22.61 17.83
C ASP A 508 14.22 -22.52 19.11
N ARG A 509 15.44 -21.97 18.99
CA ARG A 509 16.35 -21.84 20.14
C ARG A 509 15.80 -20.91 21.23
N SER A 510 14.98 -19.94 20.86
CA SER A 510 14.32 -18.99 21.77
C SER A 510 13.17 -19.62 22.56
N GLY A 511 12.57 -20.70 22.05
CA GLY A 511 11.35 -21.29 22.59
C GLY A 511 10.09 -20.50 22.22
N GLU A 512 10.12 -19.74 21.12
CA GLU A 512 9.09 -18.77 20.75
C GLU A 512 8.44 -19.05 19.41
N ILE A 513 9.24 -19.45 18.43
CA ILE A 513 8.76 -19.84 17.11
C ILE A 513 8.61 -21.36 17.11
N LEU A 514 7.43 -21.81 16.68
CA LEU A 514 7.14 -23.22 16.57
C LEU A 514 7.20 -23.66 15.11
N HIS A 515 8.12 -24.55 14.81
CA HIS A 515 8.29 -25.18 13.51
C HIS A 515 7.55 -26.52 13.49
N CYS A 516 6.86 -26.78 12.38
CA CYS A 516 6.08 -27.97 12.12
C CYS A 516 6.45 -28.54 10.76
N GLU A 517 6.85 -29.81 10.71
CA GLU A 517 7.11 -30.52 9.47
C GLU A 517 6.04 -31.59 9.27
N ILE A 518 5.34 -31.50 8.14
CA ILE A 518 4.30 -32.43 7.69
C ILE A 518 4.92 -33.30 6.61
N SER A 519 5.00 -34.60 6.85
CA SER A 519 5.38 -35.58 5.82
C SER A 519 4.12 -36.23 5.26
N LEU A 520 3.87 -36.05 3.96
CA LEU A 520 2.69 -36.61 3.28
C LEU A 520 2.91 -38.08 2.90
N ASP A 521 1.83 -38.86 2.94
CA ASP A 521 1.85 -40.28 2.55
C ASP A 521 2.27 -40.43 1.07
N PRO A 522 3.25 -41.31 0.76
CA PRO A 522 3.62 -41.63 -0.61
C PRO A 522 2.49 -42.10 -1.55
N GLU A 523 1.41 -42.65 -0.99
CA GLU A 523 0.24 -43.13 -1.74
C GLU A 523 -0.69 -42.00 -2.21
N LEU A 524 -0.48 -40.77 -1.75
CA LEU A 524 -1.24 -39.59 -2.17
C LEU A 524 -0.76 -39.10 -3.55
N GLN A 525 -1.18 -39.82 -4.59
CA GLN A 525 -0.65 -39.66 -5.96
C GLN A 525 -1.52 -38.78 -6.89
N SER A 526 -2.81 -38.61 -6.61
CA SER A 526 -3.71 -37.82 -7.47
C SER A 526 -4.88 -37.24 -6.69
N GLY A 527 -5.49 -36.17 -7.20
CA GLY A 527 -6.66 -35.55 -6.60
C GLY A 527 -6.36 -34.18 -6.00
N CYS A 528 -6.73 -33.98 -4.74
CA CYS A 528 -6.65 -32.67 -4.11
C CYS A 528 -6.21 -32.77 -2.64
N ILE A 529 -5.28 -31.89 -2.26
CA ILE A 529 -4.87 -31.65 -0.88
C ILE A 529 -5.51 -30.36 -0.41
N HIS A 530 -6.23 -30.42 0.71
CA HIS A 530 -6.69 -29.28 1.47
C HIS A 530 -5.85 -29.15 2.74
N LEU A 531 -5.00 -28.13 2.80
CA LEU A 531 -4.17 -27.80 3.95
C LEU A 531 -4.87 -26.73 4.79
N PHE A 532 -5.09 -27.02 6.07
CA PHE A 532 -5.49 -26.03 7.07
C PHE A 532 -4.49 -26.04 8.24
N ALA A 533 -3.94 -24.89 8.62
CA ALA A 533 -3.03 -24.76 9.75
C ALA A 533 -3.34 -23.50 10.57
N ASP A 534 -3.56 -23.68 11.87
CA ASP A 534 -3.94 -22.63 12.83
C ASP A 534 -3.36 -22.93 14.21
N ILE A 535 -3.15 -21.89 14.99
CA ILE A 535 -2.72 -21.97 16.40
C ILE A 535 -3.31 -20.77 17.15
N ARG A 536 -3.55 -20.91 18.45
CA ARG A 536 -3.91 -19.79 19.31
C ARG A 536 -2.72 -19.32 20.14
N ASP A 537 -2.73 -18.03 20.46
CA ASP A 537 -1.92 -17.52 21.56
C ASP A 537 -2.61 -17.73 22.93
N ARG A 538 -1.90 -17.41 24.02
CA ARG A 538 -2.43 -17.50 25.38
C ARG A 538 -3.59 -16.55 25.69
N ARG A 539 -3.93 -15.61 24.80
CA ARG A 539 -5.17 -14.81 24.90
C ARG A 539 -6.37 -15.54 24.32
N GLY A 540 -6.14 -16.64 23.61
CA GLY A 540 -7.14 -17.36 22.83
C GLY A 540 -7.38 -16.77 21.44
N GLU A 541 -6.55 -15.83 20.97
CA GLU A 541 -6.65 -15.31 19.61
C GLU A 541 -6.06 -16.32 18.63
N HIS A 542 -6.81 -16.63 17.58
CA HIS A 542 -6.36 -17.45 16.45
C HIS A 542 -5.24 -16.75 15.67
N SER A 543 -4.39 -17.53 15.02
CA SER A 543 -3.40 -17.01 14.11
C SER A 543 -4.04 -16.54 12.80
N GLN A 544 -3.26 -15.82 12.00
CA GLN A 544 -3.49 -15.77 10.56
C GLN A 544 -3.22 -17.19 10.04
N TYR A 545 -4.29 -17.96 9.88
CA TYR A 545 -4.23 -19.38 9.52
C TYR A 545 -3.92 -19.55 8.03
N ILE A 546 -3.33 -20.70 7.68
CA ILE A 546 -3.23 -21.15 6.30
C ILE A 546 -4.48 -21.97 5.98
N ASP A 547 -5.17 -21.64 4.91
CA ASP A 547 -6.27 -22.43 4.35
C ASP A 547 -6.11 -22.47 2.82
N LYS A 548 -5.58 -23.58 2.30
CA LYS A 548 -5.14 -23.70 0.90
C LYS A 548 -5.55 -25.03 0.28
N GLN A 549 -5.97 -24.97 -0.97
CA GLN A 549 -6.32 -26.14 -1.77
C GLN A 549 -5.32 -26.30 -2.93
N VAL A 550 -4.66 -27.46 -2.97
CA VAL A 550 -3.61 -27.82 -3.95
C VAL A 550 -4.11 -28.99 -4.80
N ARG A 551 -4.07 -28.84 -6.12
CA ARG A 551 -4.44 -29.92 -7.06
C ARG A 551 -3.21 -30.71 -7.49
N LEU A 552 -3.32 -32.04 -7.44
CA LEU A 552 -2.30 -32.99 -7.89
C LEU A 552 -2.75 -33.57 -9.23
N PHE A 553 -1.95 -33.38 -10.28
CA PHE A 553 -2.24 -33.84 -11.64
C PHE A 553 -1.55 -35.16 -11.98
#